data_AF-A0A9W4SRQ9-F1
#
_entry.id   AF-A0A9W4SRQ9-F1
#
_cell.length_a   1.000
_cell.length_b   1.000
_cell.length_c   1.000
_cell.angle_alpha   90.00
_cell.angle_beta   90.00
_cell.angle_gamma   90.00
#
_symmetry.space_group_name_H-M   'P 1'
#
loop_
_entity.id
_entity.type
_entity.pdbx_description
1 polymer ?
#
loop_
_entity_poly.entity_id
_entity_poly.type
_entity_poly.pdbx_seq_one_letter_code
_entity_poly.pdbx_strand_id
1 'polypeptide(L)'
;VLISIAAKYRLGHACLPRLNARKAFTTFVAVFQRSFKTERNLKKDELLNFLKSKFDYHEQIVKEVVKDYFMKEKMSDITKRRKSLILSQKVYQYILITYGNKSELTLMCFDDILTLRIFIDIEHESELSEYTYNSIKSTFDLYSKANVPYNPAQLDLLKQATGLEIIRPFFDNFLPTVIGFKKKSSKKRKKLDNLALSWMVKLEHINSQNYRGLSATFKELFMNFYRMHFL
;
A
#
# COMPACT_ATOMS: atom_id res chain seq x y z
N VAL A 1 29.52 -9.45 13.85
CA VAL A 1 28.49 -8.96 12.89
C VAL A 1 27.52 -7.97 13.54
N LEU A 2 26.76 -8.33 14.57
CA LEU A 2 25.85 -7.41 15.28
C LEU A 2 26.56 -6.19 15.89
N ILE A 3 27.76 -6.39 16.43
CA ILE A 3 28.63 -5.33 16.94
C ILE A 3 29.03 -4.34 15.83
N SER A 4 29.23 -4.83 14.60
CA SER A 4 29.60 -3.99 13.46
C SER A 4 28.40 -3.19 12.93
N ILE A 5 27.18 -3.74 13.00
CA ILE A 5 25.93 -3.02 12.72
C ILE A 5 25.68 -1.96 13.81
N ALA A 6 25.79 -2.32 15.09
CA ALA A 6 25.60 -1.37 16.20
C ALA A 6 26.61 -0.21 16.16
N ALA A 7 27.89 -0.50 15.88
CA ALA A 7 28.93 0.50 15.70
C ALA A 7 28.68 1.40 14.47
N LYS A 8 28.26 0.81 13.34
CA LYS A 8 27.98 1.56 12.09
C LYS A 8 26.75 2.46 12.19
N TYR A 9 25.76 2.10 13.01
CA TYR A 9 24.52 2.86 13.20
C TYR A 9 24.47 3.67 14.51
N ARG A 10 25.60 3.82 15.22
CA ARG A 10 25.70 4.54 16.52
C ARG A 10 24.62 4.10 17.52
N LEU A 11 24.43 2.80 17.66
CA LEU A 11 23.65 2.22 18.75
C LEU A 11 24.66 1.98 19.87
N GLY A 12 24.46 2.62 21.03
CA GLY A 12 25.45 2.70 22.12
C GLY A 12 26.11 1.37 22.46
N HIS A 13 27.40 1.41 22.77
CA HIS A 13 28.33 0.28 22.91
C HIS A 13 28.07 -0.70 24.07
N ALA A 14 26.92 -0.64 24.74
CA ALA A 14 26.65 -1.48 25.90
C ALA A 14 25.96 -2.81 25.51
N CYS A 15 26.69 -3.91 25.74
CA CYS A 15 26.22 -5.29 25.90
C CYS A 15 25.89 -6.08 24.64
N LEU A 16 26.82 -6.94 24.19
CA LEU A 16 26.50 -8.05 23.28
C LEU A 16 27.42 -9.28 23.43
N PRO A 17 27.41 -9.94 24.60
CA PRO A 17 27.46 -11.40 24.66
C PRO A 17 26.19 -11.94 25.33
N ARG A 18 25.43 -12.77 24.61
CA ARG A 18 24.11 -13.33 25.01
C ARG A 18 22.98 -12.31 25.14
N LEU A 19 22.53 -11.73 24.02
CA LEU A 19 21.16 -11.20 23.99
C LEU A 19 20.21 -12.41 24.01
N ASN A 20 19.37 -12.50 25.04
CA ASN A 20 18.20 -13.38 24.97
C ASN A 20 17.33 -12.93 23.78
N ALA A 21 16.55 -13.86 23.20
CA ALA A 21 15.81 -13.63 21.96
C ALA A 21 15.00 -12.32 21.97
N ARG A 22 14.45 -11.95 23.14
CA ARG A 22 13.70 -10.71 23.37
C ARG A 22 14.55 -9.44 23.19
N LYS A 23 15.73 -9.34 23.83
CA LYS A 23 16.60 -8.16 23.65
C LYS A 23 17.18 -8.08 22.24
N ALA A 24 17.44 -9.23 21.60
CA ALA A 24 17.85 -9.28 20.20
C ALA A 24 16.75 -8.69 19.30
N PHE A 25 15.52 -9.17 19.44
CA PHE A 25 14.35 -8.67 18.73
C PHE A 25 14.15 -7.16 18.88
N THR A 26 14.17 -6.62 20.11
CA THR A 26 14.04 -5.17 20.34
C THR A 26 15.16 -4.36 19.69
N THR A 27 16.39 -4.86 19.73
CA THR A 27 17.53 -4.19 19.06
C THR A 27 17.34 -4.15 17.55
N PHE A 28 16.78 -5.21 16.96
CA PHE A 28 16.51 -5.26 15.53
C PHE A 28 15.40 -4.32 15.10
N VAL A 29 14.30 -4.27 15.86
CA VAL A 29 13.24 -3.28 15.63
C VAL A 29 13.84 -1.87 15.58
N ALA A 30 14.75 -1.52 16.50
CA ALA A 30 15.42 -0.21 16.49
C ALA A 30 16.32 0.01 15.26
N VAL A 31 17.04 -1.02 14.78
CA VAL A 31 17.86 -0.94 13.55
C VAL A 31 16.98 -0.71 12.32
N PHE A 32 15.88 -1.46 12.20
CA PHE A 32 14.94 -1.32 11.08
C PHE A 32 14.26 0.04 11.09
N GLN A 33 13.82 0.52 12.26
CA GLN A 33 13.28 1.88 12.41
C GLN A 33 14.29 2.94 11.91
N ARG A 34 15.55 2.90 12.37
CA ARG A 34 16.57 3.84 11.88
C ARG A 34 16.80 3.73 10.37
N SER A 35 16.70 2.53 9.81
CA SER A 35 16.93 2.28 8.38
C SER A 35 15.80 2.82 7.50
N PHE A 36 14.54 2.73 7.97
CA PHE A 36 13.37 3.16 7.20
C PHE A 36 13.16 4.68 7.19
N LYS A 37 13.62 5.39 8.24
CA LYS A 37 13.38 6.83 8.45
C LYS A 37 14.18 7.76 7.53
N THR A 38 15.19 7.28 6.81
CA THR A 38 16.14 8.15 6.09
C THR A 38 16.35 7.68 4.66
N GLU A 39 15.90 8.46 3.69
CA GLU A 39 16.36 8.36 2.29
C GLU A 39 17.90 8.41 2.20
N ARG A 40 18.53 9.16 3.10
CA ARG A 40 19.99 9.33 3.18
C ARG A 40 20.76 8.07 3.59
N ASN A 41 20.19 7.15 4.38
CA ASN A 41 20.89 5.92 4.81
C ASN A 41 20.61 4.71 3.92
N LEU A 42 19.57 4.76 3.08
CA LEU A 42 19.21 3.73 2.10
C LEU A 42 19.99 3.88 0.78
N LYS A 43 21.25 4.32 0.82
CA LYS A 43 22.17 4.15 -0.32
C LYS A 43 22.62 2.70 -0.50
N LYS A 44 22.33 1.82 0.46
CA LYS A 44 22.67 0.40 0.42
C LYS A 44 21.40 -0.44 0.36
N ASP A 45 20.97 -0.79 -0.85
CA ASP A 45 20.01 -1.90 -1.06
C ASP A 45 20.56 -3.20 -0.44
N GLU A 46 21.88 -3.27 -0.23
CA GLU A 46 22.57 -4.28 0.57
C GLU A 46 22.04 -4.38 2.01
N LEU A 47 21.62 -3.30 2.66
CA LEU A 47 21.28 -3.35 4.09
C LEU A 47 20.02 -4.15 4.37
N LEU A 48 18.93 -3.90 3.64
CA LEU A 48 17.67 -4.62 3.86
C LEU A 48 17.79 -6.09 3.48
N ASN A 49 18.49 -6.38 2.38
CA ASN A 49 18.80 -7.75 1.98
C ASN A 49 19.74 -8.44 2.97
N PHE A 50 20.73 -7.71 3.49
CA PHE A 50 21.62 -8.21 4.52
C PHE A 50 20.85 -8.50 5.81
N LEU A 51 20.00 -7.59 6.28
CA LEU A 51 19.16 -7.83 7.46
C LEU A 51 18.24 -9.03 7.25
N LYS A 52 17.62 -9.16 6.07
CA LYS A 52 16.85 -10.37 5.69
C LYS A 52 17.68 -11.65 5.79
N SER A 53 18.90 -11.66 5.25
CA SER A 53 19.78 -12.84 5.28
C SER A 53 20.29 -13.23 6.66
N LYS A 54 20.03 -12.42 7.69
CA LYS A 54 20.49 -12.70 9.06
C LYS A 54 19.39 -13.23 9.97
N PHE A 55 18.12 -13.17 9.58
CA PHE A 55 17.01 -13.51 10.48
C PHE A 55 15.88 -14.24 9.77
N ASP A 56 15.52 -15.40 10.31
CA ASP A 56 14.38 -16.20 9.82
C ASP A 56 13.03 -15.52 10.12
N TYR A 57 12.97 -14.68 11.16
CA TYR A 57 11.77 -13.92 11.56
C TYR A 57 11.70 -12.49 10.96
N HIS A 58 12.45 -12.25 9.88
CA HIS A 58 12.58 -10.93 9.25
C HIS A 58 11.22 -10.28 8.92
N GLU A 59 10.28 -11.05 8.35
CA GLU A 59 8.96 -10.54 7.97
C GLU A 59 8.17 -10.01 9.17
N GLN A 60 8.23 -10.70 10.32
CA GLN A 60 7.56 -10.27 11.55
C GLN A 60 8.15 -8.95 12.08
N ILE A 61 9.48 -8.83 12.06
CA ILE A 61 10.17 -7.60 12.49
C ILE A 61 9.80 -6.43 11.58
N VAL A 62 9.85 -6.63 10.26
CA VAL A 62 9.46 -5.58 9.30
C VAL A 62 7.99 -5.21 9.48
N LYS A 63 7.11 -6.19 9.69
CA LYS A 63 5.69 -5.97 9.94
C LYS A 63 5.45 -5.12 11.18
N GLU A 64 6.11 -5.41 12.30
CA GLU A 64 5.99 -4.58 13.50
C GLU A 64 6.51 -3.16 13.27
N VAL A 65 7.67 -3.02 12.63
CA VAL A 65 8.25 -1.70 12.35
C VAL A 65 7.34 -0.88 11.44
N VAL A 66 6.82 -1.49 10.36
CA VAL A 66 5.88 -0.84 9.45
C VAL A 66 4.61 -0.46 10.21
N LYS A 67 4.00 -1.38 10.97
CA LYS A 67 2.80 -1.08 11.79
C LYS A 67 3.04 0.08 12.75
N ASP A 68 4.19 0.13 13.41
CA ASP A 68 4.58 1.23 14.29
C ASP A 68 4.65 2.57 13.56
N TYR A 69 5.26 2.61 12.38
CA TYR A 69 5.29 3.82 11.54
C TYR A 69 3.89 4.25 11.15
N PHE A 70 3.09 3.32 10.65
CA PHE A 70 1.71 3.58 10.27
C PHE A 70 0.90 4.09 11.45
N MET A 71 1.00 3.51 12.64
CA MET A 71 0.27 3.96 13.83
C MET A 71 0.71 5.35 14.29
N LYS A 72 2.02 5.63 14.32
CA LYS A 72 2.56 6.92 14.76
C LYS A 72 2.24 8.04 13.78
N GLU A 73 2.36 7.80 12.48
CA GLU A 73 2.18 8.81 11.44
C GLU A 73 0.71 8.97 11.02
N LYS A 74 -0.12 7.91 11.05
CA LYS A 74 -1.57 7.97 10.76
C LYS A 74 -2.36 8.75 11.82
N MET A 75 -1.82 8.91 13.03
CA MET A 75 -2.39 9.70 14.13
C MET A 75 -2.05 11.20 14.05
N SER A 76 -1.11 11.60 13.19
CA SER A 76 -0.89 13.02 12.93
C SER A 76 -2.00 13.55 12.01
N ASP A 77 -2.51 14.74 12.31
CA ASP A 77 -3.49 15.46 11.50
C ASP A 77 -3.23 15.23 10.01
N ILE A 78 -4.22 14.67 9.30
CA ILE A 78 -4.02 14.29 7.91
C ILE A 78 -3.51 15.50 7.12
N THR A 79 -3.91 16.74 7.47
CA THR A 79 -3.38 18.00 6.89
C THR A 79 -1.85 18.11 6.95
N LYS A 80 -1.23 17.64 8.03
CA LYS A 80 0.23 17.63 8.25
C LYS A 80 0.93 16.42 7.64
N ARG A 81 0.25 15.26 7.57
CA ARG A 81 0.73 14.02 6.96
C ARG A 81 0.86 14.10 5.43
N ARG A 82 0.09 14.98 4.79
CA ARG A 82 -0.12 15.06 3.32
C ARG A 82 1.10 15.46 2.47
N LYS A 83 2.31 15.61 3.04
CA LYS A 83 3.50 16.11 2.32
C LYS A 83 4.56 15.05 2.00
N SER A 84 4.34 13.77 2.32
CA SER A 84 5.24 12.67 1.92
C SER A 84 4.64 11.29 2.15
N LEU A 85 5.25 10.27 1.57
CA LEU A 85 5.05 8.87 1.98
C LEU A 85 5.48 8.66 3.45
N ILE A 86 4.82 7.74 4.16
CA ILE A 86 5.19 7.39 5.55
C ILE A 86 6.60 6.76 5.62
N LEU A 87 6.90 5.91 4.64
CA LEU A 87 8.20 5.27 4.47
C LEU A 87 8.90 5.89 3.25
N SER A 88 10.22 5.74 3.14
CA SER A 88 10.88 6.11 1.88
C SER A 88 10.38 5.25 0.71
N GLN A 89 10.33 5.80 -0.51
CA GLN A 89 9.92 5.07 -1.72
C GLN A 89 10.66 3.73 -1.90
N LYS A 90 11.95 3.68 -1.55
CA LYS A 90 12.75 2.45 -1.59
C LYS A 90 12.22 1.34 -0.68
N VAL A 91 11.66 1.70 0.47
CA VAL A 91 11.05 0.73 1.40
C VAL A 91 9.75 0.17 0.82
N TYR A 92 8.93 1.00 0.17
CA TYR A 92 7.74 0.51 -0.56
C TYR A 92 8.13 -0.48 -1.66
N GLN A 93 9.17 -0.15 -2.44
CA GLN A 93 9.68 -1.04 -3.48
C GLN A 93 10.22 -2.34 -2.88
N TYR A 94 11.02 -2.25 -1.82
CA TYR A 94 11.56 -3.41 -1.11
C TYR A 94 10.44 -4.35 -0.61
N ILE A 95 9.40 -3.79 0.03
CA ILE A 95 8.27 -4.55 0.54
C ILE A 95 7.56 -5.29 -0.60
N LEU A 96 7.25 -4.60 -1.70
CA LEU A 96 6.58 -5.20 -2.84
C LEU A 96 7.40 -6.33 -3.48
N ILE A 97 8.70 -6.11 -3.72
CA ILE A 97 9.58 -7.11 -4.34
C ILE A 97 9.81 -8.31 -3.41
N THR A 98 9.97 -8.06 -2.11
CA THR A 98 10.38 -9.09 -1.14
C THR A 98 9.24 -10.00 -0.72
N TYR A 99 8.03 -9.44 -0.52
CA TYR A 99 6.90 -10.17 0.05
C TYR A 99 5.79 -10.46 -0.97
N GLY A 100 5.84 -9.83 -2.14
CA GLY A 100 4.88 -10.03 -3.21
C GLY A 100 3.58 -9.25 -3.04
N ASN A 101 2.83 -9.16 -4.13
CA ASN A 101 1.69 -8.25 -4.28
C ASN A 101 0.47 -8.54 -3.39
N LYS A 102 0.42 -9.70 -2.73
CA LYS A 102 -0.69 -10.12 -1.86
C LYS A 102 -0.33 -10.19 -0.38
N SER A 103 0.90 -9.85 0.00
CA SER A 103 1.30 -9.86 1.41
C SER A 103 0.57 -8.78 2.22
N GLU A 104 0.30 -9.04 3.49
CA GLU A 104 -0.33 -8.04 4.38
C GLU A 104 0.45 -6.72 4.39
N LEU A 105 1.78 -6.79 4.40
CA LEU A 105 2.68 -5.63 4.34
C LEU A 105 2.45 -4.81 3.06
N THR A 106 2.38 -5.47 1.91
CA THR A 106 2.14 -4.80 0.64
C THR A 106 0.74 -4.16 0.59
N LEU A 107 -0.28 -4.82 1.16
CA LEU A 107 -1.63 -4.24 1.24
C LEU A 107 -1.68 -3.01 2.14
N MET A 108 -0.97 -3.03 3.28
CA MET A 108 -0.84 -1.86 4.16
C MET A 108 -0.16 -0.68 3.44
N CYS A 109 0.93 -0.97 2.72
CA CYS A 109 1.61 0.02 1.90
C CYS A 109 0.71 0.58 0.79
N PHE A 110 -0.08 -0.26 0.14
CA PHE A 110 -0.96 0.18 -0.94
C PHE A 110 -2.09 1.08 -0.42
N ASP A 111 -2.66 0.76 0.73
CA ASP A 111 -3.69 1.58 1.38
C ASP A 111 -3.20 3.01 1.64
N ASP A 112 -1.95 3.15 2.08
CA ASP A 112 -1.29 4.44 2.26
C ASP A 112 -1.19 5.25 0.97
N ILE A 113 -0.58 4.63 -0.05
CA ILE A 113 -0.28 5.31 -1.30
C ILE A 113 -1.57 5.69 -2.03
N LEU A 114 -2.56 4.79 -2.04
CA LEU A 114 -3.86 5.06 -2.64
C LEU A 114 -4.57 6.23 -1.94
N THR A 115 -4.57 6.22 -0.61
CA THR A 115 -5.14 7.33 0.19
C THR A 115 -4.45 8.65 -0.14
N LEU A 116 -3.12 8.66 -0.21
CA LEU A 116 -2.35 9.86 -0.56
C LEU A 116 -2.63 10.34 -1.98
N ARG A 117 -2.69 9.44 -2.97
CA ARG A 117 -2.98 9.82 -4.37
C ARG A 117 -4.36 10.42 -4.54
N ILE A 118 -5.37 9.81 -3.94
CA ILE A 118 -6.75 10.33 -3.97
C ILE A 118 -6.82 11.68 -3.27
N PHE A 119 -6.11 11.84 -2.15
CA PHE A 119 -6.07 13.10 -1.44
C PHE A 119 -5.49 14.23 -2.31
N ILE A 120 -4.32 13.99 -2.93
CA ILE A 120 -3.64 14.95 -3.80
C ILE A 120 -4.52 15.36 -4.97
N ASP A 121 -5.26 14.39 -5.51
CA ASP A 121 -6.19 14.60 -6.60
C ASP A 121 -7.37 15.51 -6.23
N ILE A 122 -7.88 15.40 -4.99
CA ILE A 122 -9.02 16.19 -4.51
C ILE A 122 -8.61 17.62 -4.11
N GLU A 123 -7.50 17.79 -3.37
CA GLU A 123 -7.14 19.09 -2.78
C GLU A 123 -6.21 19.94 -3.66
N HIS A 124 -5.94 19.46 -4.88
CA HIS A 124 -5.07 20.08 -5.88
C HIS A 124 -3.59 20.26 -5.44
N GLU A 125 -2.68 20.07 -6.40
CA GLU A 125 -1.22 19.94 -6.19
C GLU A 125 -0.51 21.16 -5.55
N SER A 126 -1.21 22.28 -5.29
CA SER A 126 -0.62 23.60 -5.08
C SER A 126 0.29 23.77 -3.86
N GLU A 127 0.32 22.81 -2.92
CA GLU A 127 1.22 22.83 -1.75
C GLU A 127 2.34 21.78 -1.77
N LEU A 128 2.43 20.94 -2.80
CA LEU A 128 3.38 19.84 -2.87
C LEU A 128 4.59 20.19 -3.74
N SER A 129 5.79 19.83 -3.26
CA SER A 129 6.96 19.88 -4.13
C SER A 129 6.80 18.86 -5.26
N GLU A 130 7.27 19.22 -6.46
CA GLU A 130 7.28 18.32 -7.63
C GLU A 130 7.97 16.99 -7.31
N TYR A 131 9.06 17.03 -6.54
CA TYR A 131 9.77 15.83 -6.09
C TYR A 131 8.88 14.90 -5.28
N THR A 132 8.18 15.43 -4.27
CA THR A 132 7.26 14.65 -3.43
C THR A 132 6.14 14.06 -4.28
N TYR A 133 5.53 14.87 -5.13
CA TYR A 133 4.45 14.44 -6.01
C TYR A 133 4.88 13.27 -6.90
N ASN A 134 6.03 13.42 -7.57
CA ASN A 134 6.58 12.39 -8.45
C ASN A 134 6.96 11.12 -7.69
N SER A 135 7.45 11.23 -6.44
CA SER A 135 7.72 10.07 -5.59
C SER A 135 6.44 9.30 -5.25
N ILE A 136 5.37 9.99 -4.85
CA ILE A 136 4.09 9.37 -4.53
C ILE A 136 3.47 8.73 -5.79
N LYS A 137 3.44 9.46 -6.91
CA LYS A 137 2.91 8.98 -8.19
C LYS A 137 3.65 7.75 -8.69
N SER A 138 4.97 7.80 -8.75
CA SER A 138 5.77 6.65 -9.22
C SER A 138 5.64 5.43 -8.31
N THR A 139 5.48 5.63 -6.99
CA THR A 139 5.22 4.53 -6.05
C THR A 139 3.82 3.92 -6.27
N PHE A 140 2.81 4.75 -6.54
CA PHE A 140 1.47 4.28 -6.90
C PHE A 140 1.46 3.47 -8.19
N ASP A 141 2.13 3.98 -9.23
CA ASP A 141 2.22 3.31 -10.53
C ASP A 141 2.91 1.96 -10.39
N LEU A 142 3.95 1.87 -9.56
CA LEU A 142 4.65 0.62 -9.27
C LEU A 142 3.69 -0.44 -8.67
N TYR A 143 2.89 -0.05 -7.67
CA TYR A 143 1.95 -0.96 -7.01
C TYR A 143 0.79 -1.35 -7.93
N SER A 144 0.28 -0.39 -8.70
CA SER A 144 -0.78 -0.63 -9.68
C SER A 144 -0.33 -1.60 -10.77
N LYS A 145 0.88 -1.41 -11.32
CA LYS A 145 1.48 -2.32 -12.33
C LYS A 145 1.74 -3.72 -11.78
N ALA A 146 2.04 -3.83 -10.48
CA ALA A 146 2.21 -5.12 -9.81
C ALA A 146 0.89 -5.83 -9.49
N ASN A 147 -0.26 -5.28 -9.89
CA ASN A 147 -1.60 -5.81 -9.63
C ASN A 147 -1.85 -6.08 -8.14
N VAL A 148 -1.41 -5.16 -7.27
CA VAL A 148 -1.74 -5.22 -5.84
C VAL A 148 -3.26 -5.10 -5.70
N PRO A 149 -3.91 -6.02 -4.97
CA PRO A 149 -5.36 -6.07 -4.93
C PRO A 149 -5.94 -4.94 -4.08
N TYR A 150 -7.05 -4.39 -4.54
CA TYR A 150 -7.84 -3.41 -3.78
C TYR A 150 -8.66 -4.09 -2.70
N ASN A 151 -8.93 -3.37 -1.63
CA ASN A 151 -9.89 -3.75 -0.59
C ASN A 151 -11.25 -3.06 -0.87
N PRO A 152 -12.40 -3.75 -0.72
CA PRO A 152 -13.73 -3.13 -0.79
C PRO A 152 -13.87 -1.83 0.01
N ALA A 153 -13.22 -1.70 1.18
CA ALA A 153 -13.23 -0.49 1.99
C ALA A 153 -12.68 0.76 1.25
N GLN A 154 -11.75 0.57 0.31
CA GLN A 154 -11.12 1.66 -0.43
C GLN A 154 -12.03 2.26 -1.51
N LEU A 155 -13.12 1.57 -1.87
CA LEU A 155 -14.06 2.05 -2.88
C LEU A 155 -14.67 3.41 -2.47
N ASP A 156 -14.89 3.64 -1.18
CA ASP A 156 -15.49 4.88 -0.69
C ASP A 156 -14.56 6.09 -0.87
N LEU A 157 -13.24 5.86 -0.86
CA LEU A 157 -12.25 6.86 -1.26
C LEU A 157 -12.18 6.99 -2.78
N LEU A 158 -12.10 5.86 -3.49
CA LEU A 158 -11.87 5.84 -4.94
C LEU A 158 -12.97 6.56 -5.73
N LYS A 159 -14.22 6.53 -5.23
CA LYS A 159 -15.37 7.25 -5.79
C LYS A 159 -15.19 8.77 -5.89
N GLN A 160 -14.37 9.32 -4.99
CA GLN A 160 -14.14 10.76 -4.88
C GLN A 160 -13.02 11.23 -5.82
N ALA A 161 -12.13 10.31 -6.23
CA ALA A 161 -11.06 10.63 -7.16
C ALA A 161 -11.63 11.08 -8.51
N THR A 162 -11.04 12.11 -9.08
CA THR A 162 -11.28 12.70 -10.39
C THR A 162 -10.22 12.28 -11.42
N GLY A 163 -8.99 12.02 -10.97
CA GLY A 163 -7.86 11.61 -11.79
C GLY A 163 -8.04 10.24 -12.43
N LEU A 164 -8.07 10.21 -13.76
CA LEU A 164 -8.27 8.98 -14.54
C LEU A 164 -7.18 7.95 -14.23
N GLU A 165 -5.94 8.39 -14.04
CA GLU A 165 -4.80 7.53 -13.74
C GLU A 165 -4.89 6.82 -12.38
N ILE A 166 -5.71 7.34 -11.47
CA ILE A 166 -5.95 6.75 -10.14
C ILE A 166 -7.08 5.71 -10.21
N ILE A 167 -8.15 6.05 -10.93
CA ILE A 167 -9.39 5.26 -10.98
C ILE A 167 -9.28 4.10 -11.97
N ARG A 168 -8.66 4.34 -13.12
CA ARG A 168 -8.61 3.38 -14.24
C ARG A 168 -8.00 2.03 -13.89
N PRO A 169 -6.89 1.92 -13.13
CA PRO A 169 -6.33 0.61 -12.75
C PRO A 169 -7.31 -0.30 -12.01
N PHE A 170 -8.24 0.29 -11.24
CA PHE A 170 -9.29 -0.47 -10.56
C PHE A 170 -10.27 -1.10 -11.55
N PHE A 171 -10.78 -0.35 -12.52
CA PHE A 171 -11.79 -0.84 -13.48
C PHE A 171 -11.20 -1.66 -14.63
N ASP A 172 -9.97 -1.36 -15.07
CA ASP A 172 -9.39 -2.01 -16.25
C ASP A 172 -8.67 -3.31 -15.88
N ASN A 173 -8.03 -3.37 -14.70
CA ASN A 173 -7.16 -4.49 -14.33
C ASN A 173 -7.76 -5.30 -13.19
N PHE A 174 -8.05 -4.65 -12.07
CA PHE A 174 -8.40 -5.35 -10.83
C PHE A 174 -9.81 -5.93 -10.88
N LEU A 175 -10.81 -5.08 -11.11
CA LEU A 175 -12.21 -5.47 -10.99
C LEU A 175 -12.59 -6.59 -11.98
N PRO A 176 -12.25 -6.52 -13.29
CA PRO A 176 -12.49 -7.62 -14.24
C PRO A 176 -11.88 -8.94 -13.78
N THR A 177 -10.68 -8.90 -13.20
CA THR A 177 -10.00 -10.08 -12.67
C THR A 177 -10.74 -10.67 -11.47
N VAL A 178 -11.23 -9.83 -10.57
CA VAL A 178 -11.95 -10.26 -9.36
C VAL A 178 -13.33 -10.81 -9.69
N ILE A 179 -14.09 -10.11 -10.54
CA ILE A 179 -15.44 -10.57 -10.89
C ILE A 179 -15.41 -11.73 -11.88
N GLY A 180 -14.34 -11.85 -12.68
CA GLY A 180 -13.94 -13.06 -13.39
C GLY A 180 -15.10 -13.80 -14.05
N PHE A 181 -16.01 -13.07 -14.72
CA PHE A 181 -17.17 -13.65 -15.38
C PHE A 181 -16.70 -14.73 -16.36
N LYS A 182 -16.70 -15.98 -15.90
CA LYS A 182 -16.63 -17.13 -16.80
C LYS A 182 -17.82 -16.99 -17.74
N LYS A 183 -17.50 -16.71 -19.00
CA LYS A 183 -18.41 -16.58 -20.14
C LYS A 183 -19.66 -17.44 -19.96
N LYS A 184 -20.83 -16.79 -20.00
CA LYS A 184 -22.15 -17.31 -20.40
C LYS A 184 -22.27 -18.85 -20.33
N SER A 185 -22.54 -19.40 -19.16
CA SER A 185 -23.33 -20.64 -19.08
C SER A 185 -24.38 -20.49 -17.99
N SER A 186 -25.63 -20.41 -18.44
CA SER A 186 -26.85 -20.13 -17.67
C SER A 186 -27.22 -21.19 -16.62
N LYS A 187 -26.32 -22.14 -16.27
CA LYS A 187 -26.63 -23.23 -15.33
C LYS A 187 -25.58 -23.54 -14.24
N LYS A 188 -24.52 -22.75 -14.08
CA LYS A 188 -23.61 -22.89 -12.91
C LYS A 188 -23.25 -21.54 -12.26
N ARG A 189 -24.27 -20.91 -11.67
CA ARG A 189 -24.12 -19.75 -10.75
C ARG A 189 -23.71 -20.18 -9.32
N LYS A 190 -22.89 -21.22 -9.16
CA LYS A 190 -22.62 -21.88 -7.87
C LYS A 190 -21.12 -22.04 -7.56
N LYS A 191 -20.44 -20.91 -7.44
CA LYS A 191 -19.34 -20.60 -6.49
C LYS A 191 -18.77 -19.25 -6.93
N LEU A 192 -19.41 -18.17 -6.50
CA LEU A 192 -18.77 -16.85 -6.55
C LEU A 192 -17.79 -16.80 -5.38
N ASP A 193 -16.57 -16.32 -5.60
CA ASP A 193 -15.63 -16.08 -4.51
C ASP A 193 -16.25 -15.06 -3.53
N ASN A 194 -16.01 -15.22 -2.22
CA ASN A 194 -16.45 -14.26 -1.20
C ASN A 194 -15.95 -12.84 -1.50
N LEU A 195 -14.75 -12.70 -2.06
CA LEU A 195 -14.21 -11.40 -2.47
C LEU A 195 -15.06 -10.79 -3.59
N ALA A 196 -15.36 -11.58 -4.63
CA ALA A 196 -16.19 -11.13 -5.74
C ALA A 196 -17.61 -10.76 -5.30
N LEU A 197 -18.19 -11.53 -4.37
CA LEU A 197 -19.49 -11.22 -3.77
C LEU A 197 -19.45 -9.88 -3.02
N SER A 198 -18.41 -9.65 -2.21
CA SER A 198 -18.24 -8.38 -1.49
C SER A 198 -18.15 -7.17 -2.43
N TRP A 199 -17.48 -7.32 -3.58
CA TRP A 199 -17.43 -6.26 -4.58
C TRP A 199 -18.76 -6.05 -5.28
N MET A 200 -19.44 -7.12 -5.68
CA MET A 200 -20.76 -7.04 -6.29
C MET A 200 -21.77 -6.31 -5.40
N VAL A 201 -21.85 -6.68 -4.11
CA VAL A 201 -22.75 -6.02 -3.16
C VAL A 201 -22.44 -4.52 -3.05
N LYS A 202 -21.16 -4.14 -2.98
CA LYS A 202 -20.79 -2.71 -2.93
C LYS A 202 -21.14 -1.96 -4.23
N LEU A 203 -20.94 -2.58 -5.39
CA LEU A 203 -21.25 -1.97 -6.69
C LEU A 203 -22.76 -1.84 -6.92
N GLU A 204 -23.54 -2.86 -6.55
CA GLU A 204 -25.01 -2.81 -6.60
C GLU A 204 -25.56 -1.73 -5.66
N HIS A 205 -24.99 -1.59 -4.46
CA HIS A 205 -25.34 -0.51 -3.55
C HIS A 205 -25.09 0.86 -4.19
N ILE A 206 -23.94 1.06 -4.85
CA ILE A 206 -23.64 2.31 -5.58
C ILE A 206 -24.64 2.56 -6.71
N ASN A 207 -24.99 1.51 -7.48
CA ASN A 207 -25.98 1.62 -8.57
C ASN A 207 -27.38 1.97 -8.05
N SER A 208 -27.76 1.47 -6.87
CA SER A 208 -29.06 1.72 -6.24
C SER A 208 -29.20 3.14 -5.67
N GLN A 209 -28.08 3.75 -5.29
CA GLN A 209 -28.05 5.13 -4.81
C GLN A 209 -28.05 6.06 -6.01
N ASN A 210 -28.86 7.13 -5.97
CA ASN A 210 -28.66 8.25 -6.88
C ASN A 210 -27.21 8.71 -6.73
N TYR A 211 -26.43 8.70 -7.82
CA TYR A 211 -24.96 8.90 -7.88
C TYR A 211 -24.43 10.27 -7.38
N ARG A 212 -25.07 10.90 -6.40
CA ARG A 212 -24.55 12.07 -5.68
C ARG A 212 -23.27 11.68 -4.95
N GLY A 213 -22.24 12.51 -5.09
CA GLY A 213 -20.95 12.30 -4.43
C GLY A 213 -19.93 11.45 -5.19
N LEU A 214 -20.27 10.88 -6.36
CA LEU A 214 -19.28 10.29 -7.27
C LEU A 214 -18.68 11.38 -8.17
N SER A 215 -17.38 11.32 -8.43
CA SER A 215 -16.77 12.14 -9.48
C SER A 215 -17.31 11.80 -10.87
N ALA A 216 -17.22 12.73 -11.82
CA ALA A 216 -17.65 12.50 -13.20
C ALA A 216 -16.86 11.34 -13.84
N THR A 217 -15.55 11.32 -13.67
CA THR A 217 -14.65 10.27 -14.18
C THR A 217 -15.00 8.90 -13.62
N PHE A 218 -15.25 8.81 -12.31
CA PHE A 218 -15.64 7.54 -11.69
C PHE A 218 -17.00 7.06 -12.22
N LYS A 219 -17.98 7.96 -12.35
CA LYS A 219 -19.30 7.62 -12.92
C LYS A 219 -19.17 7.05 -14.32
N GLU A 220 -18.38 7.69 -15.18
CA GLU A 220 -18.18 7.25 -16.55
C GLU A 220 -17.58 5.84 -16.60
N LEU A 221 -16.47 5.61 -15.89
CA LEU A 221 -15.82 4.30 -15.84
C LEU A 221 -16.73 3.23 -15.23
N PHE A 222 -17.44 3.56 -14.15
CA PHE A 222 -18.41 2.67 -13.53
C PHE A 222 -19.53 2.28 -14.50
N MET A 223 -20.12 3.24 -15.20
CA MET A 223 -21.20 2.97 -16.16
C MET A 223 -20.70 2.14 -17.35
N ASN A 224 -19.50 2.43 -17.87
CA ASN A 224 -18.89 1.64 -18.94
C ASN A 224 -18.65 0.19 -18.50
N PHE A 225 -18.06 0.01 -17.32
CA PHE A 225 -17.86 -1.31 -16.73
C PHE A 225 -19.18 -2.06 -16.51
N TYR A 226 -20.19 -1.38 -15.95
CA TYR A 226 -21.49 -1.97 -15.66
C TYR A 226 -22.20 -2.43 -16.95
N ARG A 227 -22.20 -1.58 -17.99
CA ARG A 227 -22.75 -1.92 -19.30
C ARG A 227 -22.04 -3.10 -19.96
N MET A 228 -20.72 -3.18 -19.87
CA MET A 228 -19.97 -4.26 -20.52
C MET A 228 -20.16 -5.63 -19.87
N HIS A 229 -20.49 -5.67 -18.57
CA HIS A 229 -20.46 -6.91 -17.79
C HIS A 229 -21.81 -7.33 -17.19
N PHE A 230 -22.79 -6.44 -17.07
CA PHE A 230 -24.05 -6.72 -16.38
C PHE A 230 -25.33 -6.40 -17.17
N LEU A 231 -25.23 -5.64 -18.27
CA LEU A 231 -26.32 -5.41 -19.23
C LEU A 231 -26.07 -6.19 -20.52
#